data_AF-A0A949EL57-F1
#
_entry.id   AF-A0A949EL57-F1
#
_cell.length_a   1.000
_cell.length_b   1.000
_cell.length_c   1.000
_cell.angle_alpha   90.00
_cell.angle_beta   90.00
_cell.angle_gamma   90.00
#
_symmetry.space_group_name_H-M   'P 1'
#
loop_
_entity.id
_entity.type
_entity.pdbx_description
1 polymer ?
#
loop_
_entity_poly.entity_id
_entity_poly.type
_entity_poly.pdbx_seq_one_letter_code
_entity_poly.pdbx_strand_id
1 'polypeptide(L)'
;MNLSSEIFNRLITPGPRLPWFSEWLLNDVWSKEAYSKKSPSDYLKDGEAKVNELEQIISSASSGIYDEIVSDSRKNKLDDSLNSPDKAVVIFDGLSLREIPILLSLCEKSKIKAVEVSTAISAIPSDTIDFIELALKIGRISPSQLPSRKELKDRNVRAYYYDSPAQKYKIEEEQKALFLWSSFPDQTYNDSGARFIQHFENNRILLEEAWKNTVQQIPAGRKVLITSDHGYIFFGAGCAFTRSQEDVRPLNQFFGGERFAVLEGNEIPLQHPDVYYLPERKACLIKGRVQTHPPGQSGAKLYKHGGLSLMECIVPWIMLEK
;
A
#
# COMPACT_ATOMS: atom_id res chain seq x y z
N MET A 1 13.79 20.90 -5.99
CA MET A 1 13.67 20.69 -7.44
C MET A 1 12.56 21.64 -7.88
N ASN A 2 12.71 22.45 -8.93
CA ASN A 2 11.57 23.27 -9.37
C ASN A 2 10.50 22.32 -9.91
N LEU A 3 9.29 22.39 -9.37
CA LEU A 3 8.11 21.85 -10.02
C LEU A 3 8.15 22.28 -11.47
N SER A 4 8.32 21.33 -12.38
CA SER A 4 8.30 21.65 -13.79
C SER A 4 6.91 22.19 -14.12
N SER A 5 6.83 23.16 -15.03
CA SER A 5 5.55 23.65 -15.56
C SER A 5 4.66 22.50 -16.06
N GLU A 6 5.27 21.38 -16.43
CA GLU A 6 4.61 20.13 -16.78
C GLU A 6 3.80 19.52 -15.63
N ILE A 7 4.35 19.38 -14.42
CA ILE A 7 3.61 18.84 -13.26
C ILE A 7 2.40 19.71 -12.96
N PHE A 8 2.58 21.04 -12.95
CA PHE A 8 1.48 21.96 -12.69
C PHE A 8 0.38 21.83 -13.76
N ASN A 9 0.76 21.81 -15.04
CA ASN A 9 -0.17 21.62 -16.14
C ASN A 9 -0.95 20.31 -16.00
N ARG A 10 -0.30 19.21 -15.59
CA ARG A 10 -0.98 17.92 -15.35
C ARG A 10 -2.01 18.00 -14.23
N LEU A 11 -1.74 18.75 -13.16
CA LEU A 11 -2.66 18.90 -12.03
C LEU A 11 -3.89 19.74 -12.36
N ILE A 12 -3.76 20.77 -13.21
CA ILE A 12 -4.85 21.70 -13.55
C ILE A 12 -5.64 21.28 -14.80
N THR A 13 -5.10 20.39 -15.63
CA THR A 13 -5.78 19.93 -16.85
C THR A 13 -6.99 19.08 -16.50
N PRO A 14 -8.18 19.32 -17.09
CA PRO A 14 -9.35 18.47 -16.86
C PRO A 14 -9.08 17.01 -17.28
N GLY A 15 -9.46 16.07 -16.42
CA GLY A 15 -9.34 14.64 -16.70
C GLY A 15 -8.87 13.82 -15.49
N PRO A 16 -8.83 12.49 -15.60
CA PRO A 16 -8.29 11.62 -14.56
C PRO A 16 -6.78 11.86 -14.43
N ARG A 17 -6.33 12.03 -13.18
CA ARG A 17 -4.93 12.29 -12.85
C ARG A 17 -4.22 11.04 -12.33
N LEU A 18 -4.97 10.09 -11.77
CA LEU A 18 -4.43 8.82 -11.26
C LEU A 18 -3.52 8.07 -12.24
N PRO A 19 -3.86 7.90 -13.53
CA PRO A 19 -2.97 7.20 -14.46
C PRO A 19 -1.59 7.87 -14.57
N TRP A 20 -1.56 9.21 -14.60
CA TRP A 20 -0.31 9.96 -14.64
C TRP A 20 0.49 9.81 -13.34
N PHE A 21 -0.17 9.86 -12.18
CA PHE A 21 0.52 9.62 -10.90
C PHE A 21 1.13 8.22 -10.84
N SER A 22 0.42 7.19 -11.29
CA SER A 22 0.94 5.83 -11.37
C SER A 22 2.16 5.74 -12.28
N GLU A 23 2.10 6.31 -13.48
CA GLU A 23 3.24 6.34 -14.41
C GLU A 23 4.44 7.08 -13.83
N TRP A 24 4.22 8.26 -13.24
CA TRP A 24 5.28 9.06 -12.62
C TRP A 24 5.93 8.32 -11.45
N LEU A 25 5.13 7.71 -10.58
CA LEU A 25 5.63 6.94 -9.45
C LEU A 25 6.46 5.73 -9.92
N LEU A 26 6.01 5.00 -10.94
CA LEU A 26 6.70 3.81 -11.44
C LEU A 26 7.97 4.14 -12.24
N ASN A 27 7.90 5.15 -13.11
CA ASN A 27 8.93 5.38 -14.13
C ASN A 27 9.94 6.46 -13.74
N ASP A 28 9.55 7.43 -12.91
CA ASP A 28 10.42 8.57 -12.55
C ASP A 28 10.89 8.53 -11.09
N VAL A 29 10.02 8.12 -10.16
CA VAL A 29 10.32 8.16 -8.72
C VAL A 29 10.92 6.83 -8.25
N TRP A 30 10.15 5.76 -8.35
CA TRP A 30 10.47 4.43 -7.82
C TRP A 30 10.96 3.48 -8.91
N SER A 31 11.65 4.01 -9.92
CA SER A 31 12.05 3.26 -11.10
C SER A 31 13.22 2.30 -10.86
N LYS A 32 13.35 1.30 -11.74
CA LYS A 32 14.48 0.37 -11.75
C LYS A 32 15.82 1.09 -11.93
N GLU A 33 15.83 2.15 -12.73
CA GLU A 33 17.02 2.99 -12.95
C GLU A 33 17.42 3.76 -11.68
N ALA A 34 16.45 4.40 -11.00
CA ALA A 34 16.72 5.08 -9.74
C ALA A 34 17.22 4.09 -8.69
N TYR A 35 16.63 2.90 -8.62
CA TYR A 35 17.01 1.85 -7.69
C TYR A 35 18.43 1.32 -7.92
N SER A 36 18.87 1.17 -9.17
CA SER A 36 20.20 0.64 -9.49
C SER A 36 21.34 1.64 -9.31
N LYS A 37 21.05 2.95 -9.39
CA LYS A 37 22.06 4.02 -9.32
C LYS A 37 22.28 4.59 -7.92
N LYS A 38 21.42 4.26 -6.95
CA LYS A 38 21.41 4.90 -5.61
C LYS A 38 21.67 3.89 -4.51
N SER A 39 22.24 4.38 -3.41
CA SER A 39 22.22 3.64 -2.15
C SER A 39 20.76 3.43 -1.69
N PRO A 40 20.47 2.41 -0.86
CA PRO A 40 19.13 2.22 -0.33
C PRO A 40 18.55 3.45 0.37
N SER A 41 19.37 4.10 1.20
CA SER A 41 19.02 5.34 1.90
C SER A 41 18.68 6.46 0.92
N ASP A 42 19.52 6.70 -0.09
CA ASP A 42 19.32 7.81 -1.03
C ASP A 42 18.13 7.56 -1.96
N TYR A 43 17.92 6.30 -2.36
CA TYR A 43 16.72 5.90 -3.11
C TYR A 43 15.44 6.25 -2.34
N LEU A 44 15.38 5.88 -1.05
CA LEU A 44 14.26 6.21 -0.19
C LEU A 44 14.11 7.73 -0.04
N LYS A 45 15.14 8.43 0.46
CA LYS A 45 15.07 9.87 0.74
C LYS A 45 14.67 10.70 -0.47
N ASP A 46 15.30 10.45 -1.62
CA ASP A 46 15.01 11.21 -2.84
C ASP A 46 13.57 10.97 -3.33
N GLY A 47 13.12 9.72 -3.30
CA GLY A 47 11.76 9.37 -3.71
C GLY A 47 10.73 9.98 -2.76
N GLU A 48 10.93 9.86 -1.45
CA GLU A 48 10.05 10.45 -0.44
C GLU A 48 9.98 11.96 -0.53
N ALA A 49 11.10 12.64 -0.76
CA ALA A 49 11.12 14.09 -0.92
C ALA A 49 10.28 14.53 -2.12
N LYS A 50 10.43 13.86 -3.28
CA LYS A 50 9.64 14.14 -4.48
C LYS A 50 8.14 13.92 -4.26
N VAL A 51 7.77 12.81 -3.64
CA VAL A 51 6.35 12.50 -3.39
C VAL A 51 5.77 13.44 -2.34
N ASN A 52 6.51 13.77 -1.28
CA ASN A 52 6.05 14.71 -0.26
C ASN A 52 5.79 16.11 -0.85
N GLU A 53 6.68 16.59 -1.72
CA GLU A 53 6.51 17.87 -2.43
C GLU A 53 5.22 17.85 -3.29
N LEU A 54 5.01 16.79 -4.07
CA LEU A 54 3.83 16.66 -4.92
C LEU A 54 2.53 16.56 -4.10
N GLU A 55 2.51 15.73 -3.05
CA GLU A 55 1.33 15.57 -2.21
C GLU A 55 0.97 16.84 -1.45
N GLN A 56 1.97 17.64 -1.05
CA GLN A 56 1.73 18.93 -0.40
C GLN A 56 1.01 19.90 -1.34
N ILE A 57 1.32 19.87 -2.64
CA ILE A 57 0.65 20.68 -3.66
C ILE A 57 -0.76 20.16 -3.92
N ILE A 58 -0.90 18.84 -4.06
CA ILE A 58 -2.20 18.18 -4.21
C ILE A 58 -3.15 18.61 -3.08
N SER A 59 -2.68 18.52 -1.84
CA SER A 59 -3.46 18.85 -0.65
C SER A 59 -3.90 20.32 -0.63
N SER A 60 -3.09 21.21 -1.20
CA SER A 60 -3.35 22.65 -1.21
C SER A 60 -4.14 23.15 -2.43
N ALA A 61 -3.98 22.52 -3.60
CA ALA A 61 -4.40 23.08 -4.88
C ALA A 61 -5.22 22.13 -5.77
N SER A 62 -5.28 20.83 -5.45
CA SER A 62 -5.95 19.83 -6.30
C SER A 62 -6.60 18.71 -5.47
N SER A 63 -7.47 19.08 -4.52
CA SER A 63 -8.14 18.13 -3.62
C SER A 63 -9.05 17.11 -4.32
N GLY A 64 -9.49 17.38 -5.56
CA GLY A 64 -10.33 16.45 -6.33
C GLY A 64 -9.67 15.09 -6.64
N ILE A 65 -8.35 14.95 -6.44
CA ILE A 65 -7.70 13.64 -6.54
C ILE A 65 -8.15 12.67 -5.45
N TYR A 66 -8.55 13.16 -4.28
CA TYR A 66 -9.02 12.29 -3.20
C TYR A 66 -10.33 11.62 -3.59
N ASP A 67 -11.22 12.32 -4.31
CA ASP A 67 -12.43 11.74 -4.88
C ASP A 67 -12.12 10.72 -5.97
N GLU A 68 -11.08 10.96 -6.79
CA GLU A 68 -10.60 9.97 -7.76
C GLU A 68 -10.08 8.71 -7.08
N ILE A 69 -9.25 8.83 -6.03
CA ILE A 69 -8.74 7.69 -5.25
C ILE A 69 -9.91 6.88 -4.69
N VAL A 70 -10.87 7.55 -4.03
CA VAL A 70 -12.05 6.88 -3.46
C VAL A 70 -12.87 6.21 -4.55
N SER A 71 -13.11 6.88 -5.68
CA SER A 71 -13.88 6.31 -6.79
C SER A 71 -13.20 5.09 -7.41
N ASP A 72 -11.88 5.15 -7.59
CA ASP A 72 -11.11 4.08 -8.25
C ASP A 72 -10.87 2.88 -7.32
N SER A 73 -10.77 3.08 -6.00
CA SER A 73 -10.70 2.00 -4.99
C SER A 73 -11.86 0.99 -5.11
N ARG A 74 -13.02 1.45 -5.57
CA ARG A 74 -14.23 0.64 -5.77
C ARG A 74 -14.14 -0.29 -6.98
N LYS A 75 -13.15 -0.11 -7.84
CA LYS A 75 -12.93 -0.90 -9.06
C LYS A 75 -12.00 -2.09 -8.85
N ASN A 76 -11.63 -2.41 -7.61
CA ASN A 76 -10.70 -3.49 -7.29
C ASN A 76 -11.15 -4.82 -7.94
N LYS A 77 -10.24 -5.43 -8.71
CA LYS A 77 -10.48 -6.64 -9.52
C LYS A 77 -9.87 -7.91 -8.91
N LEU A 78 -9.55 -7.91 -7.61
CA LEU A 78 -8.90 -9.04 -6.96
C LEU A 78 -9.69 -10.35 -7.10
N ASP A 79 -11.02 -10.26 -7.05
CA ASP A 79 -11.92 -11.40 -7.25
C ASP A 79 -11.70 -12.10 -8.61
N ASP A 80 -11.47 -11.34 -9.68
CA ASP A 80 -11.21 -11.86 -11.03
C ASP A 80 -9.87 -12.63 -11.10
N SER A 81 -8.93 -12.30 -10.20
CA SER A 81 -7.63 -12.96 -10.10
C SER A 81 -7.69 -14.27 -9.30
N LEU A 82 -8.85 -14.62 -8.73
CA LEU A 82 -9.08 -15.86 -7.97
C LEU A 82 -10.15 -16.77 -8.59
N ASN A 83 -10.54 -16.52 -9.84
CA ASN A 83 -11.68 -17.19 -10.48
C ASN A 83 -11.36 -18.51 -11.21
N SER A 84 -10.10 -18.95 -11.23
CA SER A 84 -9.67 -20.12 -11.99
C SER A 84 -8.48 -20.85 -11.33
N PRO A 85 -8.40 -22.20 -11.39
CA PRO A 85 -7.30 -22.99 -10.82
C PRO A 85 -5.89 -22.66 -11.29
N ASP A 86 -5.72 -22.11 -12.49
CA ASP A 86 -4.42 -21.68 -13.05
C ASP A 86 -3.94 -20.34 -12.49
N LYS A 87 -4.71 -19.70 -11.60
CA LYS A 87 -4.37 -18.41 -11.01
C LYS A 87 -3.86 -18.55 -9.58
N ALA A 88 -2.99 -17.63 -9.21
CA ALA A 88 -2.57 -17.39 -7.85
C ALA A 88 -2.51 -15.88 -7.58
N VAL A 89 -2.78 -15.51 -6.34
CA VAL A 89 -2.62 -14.15 -5.85
C VAL A 89 -1.74 -14.21 -4.61
N VAL A 90 -0.76 -13.31 -4.56
CA VAL A 90 0.11 -13.08 -3.41
C VAL A 90 -0.11 -11.65 -2.93
N ILE A 91 -0.61 -11.51 -1.72
CA ILE A 91 -0.67 -10.24 -0.99
C ILE A 91 0.57 -10.15 -0.10
N PHE A 92 1.36 -9.09 -0.26
CA PHE A 92 2.36 -8.68 0.72
C PHE A 92 1.78 -7.50 1.48
N ASP A 93 1.47 -7.69 2.75
CA ASP A 93 0.79 -6.74 3.63
C ASP A 93 1.62 -5.48 3.84
N GLY A 94 1.09 -4.31 3.47
CA GLY A 94 1.82 -3.04 3.53
C GLY A 94 2.93 -2.88 2.48
N LEU A 95 2.95 -3.64 1.39
CA LEU A 95 3.91 -3.48 0.30
C LEU A 95 3.64 -2.22 -0.54
N SER A 96 4.68 -1.45 -0.85
CA SER A 96 4.57 -0.20 -1.60
C SER A 96 5.24 -0.27 -2.98
N LEU A 97 5.04 0.78 -3.78
CA LEU A 97 5.67 0.93 -5.10
C LEU A 97 7.21 0.96 -5.01
N ARG A 98 7.74 1.35 -3.85
CA ARG A 98 9.18 1.39 -3.53
C ARG A 98 9.85 0.03 -3.69
N GLU A 99 9.11 -1.05 -3.46
CA GLU A 99 9.61 -2.41 -3.52
C GLU A 99 9.51 -3.04 -4.92
N ILE A 100 8.84 -2.39 -5.88
CA ILE A 100 8.67 -2.93 -7.25
C ILE A 100 10.00 -3.25 -7.92
N PRO A 101 11.03 -2.38 -7.93
CA PRO A 101 12.32 -2.73 -8.51
C PRO A 101 12.97 -3.98 -7.90
N ILE A 102 12.74 -4.22 -6.61
CA ILE A 102 13.25 -5.41 -5.91
C ILE A 102 12.52 -6.65 -6.42
N LEU A 103 11.19 -6.60 -6.50
CA LEU A 103 10.37 -7.70 -7.04
C LEU A 103 10.76 -8.05 -8.48
N LEU A 104 11.02 -7.05 -9.32
CA LEU A 104 11.49 -7.28 -10.69
C LEU A 104 12.89 -7.92 -10.73
N SER A 105 13.80 -7.52 -9.83
CA SER A 105 15.09 -8.21 -9.70
C SER A 105 14.93 -9.66 -9.22
N LEU A 106 13.97 -9.93 -8.33
CA LEU A 106 13.68 -11.28 -7.86
C LEU A 106 13.04 -12.15 -8.96
N CYS A 107 12.20 -11.57 -9.82
CA CYS A 107 11.70 -12.21 -11.03
C CYS A 107 12.87 -12.68 -11.91
N GLU A 108 13.81 -11.78 -12.22
CA GLU A 108 15.01 -12.08 -13.02
C GLU A 108 15.87 -13.17 -12.38
N LYS A 109 16.20 -13.05 -11.09
CA LYS A 109 16.98 -14.03 -10.34
C LYS A 109 16.33 -15.42 -10.31
N SER A 110 15.01 -15.47 -10.19
CA SER A 110 14.24 -16.72 -10.11
C SER A 110 13.76 -17.24 -11.46
N LYS A 111 14.09 -16.55 -12.56
CA LYS A 111 13.66 -16.88 -13.93
C LYS A 111 12.13 -16.93 -14.07
N ILE A 112 11.42 -16.12 -13.29
CA ILE A 112 9.97 -15.95 -13.38
C ILE A 112 9.72 -14.69 -14.22
N LYS A 113 8.83 -14.77 -15.21
CA LYS A 113 8.59 -13.67 -16.14
C LYS A 113 7.53 -12.73 -15.57
N ALA A 114 7.89 -11.46 -15.36
CA ALA A 114 6.91 -10.40 -15.17
C ALA A 114 6.32 -10.00 -16.52
N VAL A 115 5.02 -10.21 -16.72
CA VAL A 115 4.31 -9.91 -17.98
C VAL A 115 3.58 -8.58 -17.95
N GLU A 116 3.22 -8.10 -16.78
CA GLU A 116 2.64 -6.79 -16.58
C GLU A 116 3.17 -6.19 -15.27
N VAL A 117 3.51 -4.91 -15.31
CA VAL A 117 3.87 -4.11 -14.13
C VAL A 117 3.01 -2.87 -14.17
N SER A 118 2.04 -2.80 -13.28
CA SER A 118 1.10 -1.70 -13.16
C SER A 118 0.81 -1.41 -11.68
N THR A 119 -0.21 -0.61 -11.42
CA THR A 119 -0.65 -0.25 -10.07
C THR A 119 -2.14 -0.45 -9.93
N ALA A 120 -2.60 -0.65 -8.71
CA ALA A 120 -4.02 -0.58 -8.36
C ALA A 120 -4.22 0.42 -7.21
N ILE A 121 -5.48 0.78 -6.95
CA ILE A 121 -5.86 1.52 -5.76
C ILE A 121 -6.33 0.54 -4.70
N SER A 122 -5.74 0.65 -3.51
CA SER A 122 -6.13 -0.07 -2.28
C SER A 122 -7.57 0.25 -1.89
N ALA A 123 -8.14 -0.55 -0.99
CA ALA A 123 -9.39 -0.20 -0.32
C ALA A 123 -9.26 1.12 0.45
N ILE A 124 -10.38 1.82 0.65
CA ILE A 124 -10.43 3.05 1.43
C ILE A 124 -11.45 2.89 2.57
N PRO A 125 -11.07 3.07 3.85
CA PRO A 125 -9.71 3.35 4.36
C PRO A 125 -8.65 2.33 3.94
N SER A 126 -7.41 2.81 3.78
CA SER A 126 -6.24 2.01 3.38
C SER A 126 -5.75 1.18 4.57
N ASP A 127 -6.55 0.21 4.99
CA ASP A 127 -6.22 -0.75 6.04
C ASP A 127 -6.55 -2.20 5.63
N THR A 128 -5.92 -3.14 6.33
CA THR A 128 -6.02 -4.58 6.09
C THR A 128 -7.45 -5.15 6.18
N ILE A 129 -8.23 -4.72 7.17
CA ILE A 129 -9.56 -5.28 7.44
C ILE A 129 -10.57 -4.76 6.41
N ASP A 130 -10.49 -3.48 6.09
CA ASP A 130 -11.26 -2.81 5.04
C ASP A 130 -10.91 -3.40 3.67
N PHE A 131 -9.63 -3.69 3.41
CA PHE A 131 -9.22 -4.41 2.20
C PHE A 131 -9.86 -5.79 2.10
N ILE A 132 -9.80 -6.60 3.15
CA ILE A 132 -10.41 -7.94 3.11
C ILE A 132 -11.93 -7.85 2.90
N GLU A 133 -12.61 -6.93 3.59
CA GLU A 133 -14.05 -6.75 3.44
C GLU A 133 -14.41 -6.33 2.01
N LEU A 134 -13.71 -5.36 1.43
CA LEU A 134 -14.08 -4.75 0.15
C LEU A 134 -13.55 -5.52 -1.07
N ALA A 135 -12.31 -6.01 -1.01
CA ALA A 135 -11.66 -6.69 -2.12
C ALA A 135 -12.02 -8.18 -2.20
N LEU A 136 -12.18 -8.86 -1.06
CA LEU A 136 -12.50 -10.30 -1.03
C LEU A 136 -13.98 -10.59 -0.75
N LYS A 137 -14.71 -9.64 -0.15
CA LYS A 137 -16.15 -9.76 0.17
C LYS A 137 -16.49 -10.95 1.06
N ILE A 138 -15.63 -11.22 2.05
CA ILE A 138 -15.76 -12.34 3.00
C ILE A 138 -15.93 -11.85 4.46
N GLY A 139 -16.31 -10.59 4.63
CA GLY A 139 -16.53 -9.94 5.92
C GLY A 139 -15.26 -9.33 6.53
N ARG A 140 -15.43 -8.69 7.69
CA ARG A 140 -14.35 -8.02 8.46
C ARG A 140 -13.61 -9.04 9.32
N ILE A 141 -12.44 -9.47 8.89
CA ILE A 141 -11.70 -10.58 9.48
C ILE A 141 -10.19 -10.28 9.43
N SER A 142 -9.40 -10.89 10.31
CA SER A 142 -7.94 -10.76 10.21
C SER A 142 -7.38 -11.68 9.11
N PRO A 143 -6.21 -11.35 8.51
CA PRO A 143 -5.56 -12.20 7.51
C PRO A 143 -5.32 -13.63 8.01
N SER A 144 -4.97 -13.80 9.28
CA SER A 144 -4.74 -15.12 9.90
C SER A 144 -5.96 -16.04 9.87
N GLN A 145 -7.17 -15.49 9.71
CA GLN A 145 -8.40 -16.28 9.61
C GLN A 145 -8.68 -16.78 8.19
N LEU A 146 -8.06 -16.19 7.15
CA LEU A 146 -8.30 -16.52 5.73
C LEU A 146 -8.24 -18.02 5.41
N PRO A 147 -7.23 -18.80 5.87
CA PRO A 147 -7.12 -20.22 5.52
C PRO A 147 -8.32 -21.08 5.98
N SER A 148 -9.04 -20.62 7.00
CA SER A 148 -10.20 -21.33 7.56
C SER A 148 -11.54 -20.93 6.93
N ARG A 149 -11.59 -19.82 6.17
CA ARG A 149 -12.84 -19.24 5.66
C ARG A 149 -13.55 -20.14 4.67
N LYS A 150 -14.86 -20.26 4.84
CA LYS A 150 -15.70 -21.14 4.02
C LYS A 150 -15.93 -20.52 2.64
N GLU A 151 -16.13 -19.21 2.58
CA GLU A 151 -16.38 -18.43 1.37
C GLU A 151 -15.27 -18.62 0.33
N LEU A 152 -14.00 -18.72 0.77
CA LEU A 152 -12.87 -19.01 -0.12
C LEU A 152 -12.89 -20.47 -0.60
N LYS A 153 -13.23 -21.43 0.26
CA LYS A 153 -13.36 -22.84 -0.10
C LYS A 153 -14.50 -23.07 -1.10
N ASP A 154 -15.64 -22.41 -0.88
CA ASP A 154 -16.81 -22.46 -1.76
C ASP A 154 -16.48 -21.88 -3.16
N ARG A 155 -15.53 -20.94 -3.24
CA ARG A 155 -14.96 -20.39 -4.48
C ARG A 155 -13.83 -21.25 -5.08
N ASN A 156 -13.57 -22.44 -4.54
CA ASN A 156 -12.45 -23.30 -4.93
C ASN A 156 -11.06 -22.62 -4.83
N VAL A 157 -10.89 -21.78 -3.80
CA VAL A 157 -9.63 -21.09 -3.47
C VAL A 157 -8.97 -21.74 -2.26
N ARG A 158 -7.68 -22.03 -2.36
CA ARG A 158 -6.85 -22.48 -1.24
C ARG A 158 -6.05 -21.30 -0.70
N ALA A 159 -6.34 -20.90 0.54
CA ALA A 159 -5.67 -19.77 1.18
C ALA A 159 -4.56 -20.21 2.15
N TYR A 160 -3.49 -19.43 2.20
CA TYR A 160 -2.34 -19.56 3.10
C TYR A 160 -2.06 -18.21 3.76
N TYR A 161 -1.71 -18.23 5.05
CA TYR A 161 -1.30 -17.05 5.79
C TYR A 161 0.13 -17.24 6.32
N TYR A 162 1.01 -16.31 5.99
CA TYR A 162 2.40 -16.28 6.40
C TYR A 162 2.58 -15.15 7.42
N ASP A 163 2.86 -15.50 8.66
CA ASP A 163 3.10 -14.59 9.80
C ASP A 163 4.55 -14.07 9.85
N SER A 164 5.42 -14.54 8.96
CA SER A 164 6.81 -14.15 8.91
C SER A 164 7.43 -14.47 7.55
N PRO A 165 8.44 -13.70 7.10
CA PRO A 165 9.17 -13.99 5.86
C PRO A 165 9.73 -15.42 5.80
N ALA A 166 10.15 -15.96 6.94
CA ALA A 166 10.77 -17.29 7.06
C ALA A 166 9.77 -18.46 7.08
N GLN A 167 8.47 -18.20 7.31
CA GLN A 167 7.46 -19.24 7.37
C GLN A 167 7.31 -19.95 6.01
N LYS A 168 7.16 -21.27 6.04
CA LYS A 168 7.06 -22.11 4.84
C LYS A 168 5.82 -22.97 4.90
N TYR A 169 5.15 -23.10 3.76
CA TYR A 169 4.13 -24.11 3.51
C TYR A 169 4.54 -24.97 2.34
N LYS A 170 4.17 -26.25 2.39
CA LYS A 170 4.19 -27.10 1.21
C LYS A 170 2.93 -26.81 0.42
N ILE A 171 3.07 -26.19 -0.75
CA ILE A 171 1.96 -25.93 -1.67
C ILE A 171 1.87 -27.13 -2.60
N GLU A 172 0.77 -27.89 -2.50
CA GLU A 172 0.54 -29.05 -3.35
C GLU A 172 -0.01 -28.62 -4.72
N GLU A 173 0.24 -29.43 -5.75
CA GLU A 173 -0.38 -29.27 -7.06
C GLU A 173 -1.87 -29.64 -6.98
N GLU A 174 -2.69 -28.65 -6.61
CA GLU A 174 -4.14 -28.78 -6.51
C GLU A 174 -4.85 -28.07 -7.67
N GLN A 175 -6.01 -28.60 -8.08
CA GLN A 175 -6.92 -27.96 -9.04
C GLN A 175 -7.73 -26.82 -8.38
N LYS A 176 -7.02 -25.87 -7.74
CA LYS A 176 -7.57 -24.73 -7.00
C LYS A 176 -6.79 -23.46 -7.28
N ALA A 177 -7.48 -22.32 -7.25
CA ALA A 177 -6.81 -21.03 -7.22
C ALA A 177 -6.05 -20.89 -5.88
N LEU A 178 -4.90 -20.24 -5.88
CA LEU A 178 -4.09 -20.04 -4.68
C LEU A 178 -4.19 -18.60 -4.19
N PHE A 179 -4.42 -18.42 -2.89
CA PHE A 179 -4.41 -17.12 -2.24
C PHE A 179 -3.38 -17.11 -1.10
N LEU A 180 -2.27 -16.43 -1.28
CA LEU A 180 -1.21 -16.35 -0.27
C LEU A 180 -1.22 -14.94 0.31
N TRP A 181 -1.34 -14.83 1.63
CA TRP A 181 -1.20 -13.56 2.34
C TRP A 181 0.04 -13.60 3.21
N SER A 182 0.98 -12.70 2.99
CA SER A 182 2.16 -12.51 3.85
C SER A 182 1.99 -11.24 4.64
N SER A 183 2.12 -11.29 5.97
CA SER A 183 2.10 -10.12 6.86
C SER A 183 3.33 -9.20 6.72
N PHE A 184 4.23 -9.51 5.79
CA PHE A 184 5.40 -8.70 5.46
C PHE A 184 5.09 -7.77 4.27
N PRO A 185 5.60 -6.52 4.28
CA PRO A 185 6.44 -5.91 5.31
C PRO A 185 5.74 -5.34 6.54
N ASP A 186 4.42 -5.15 6.57
CA ASP A 186 3.75 -4.32 7.57
C ASP A 186 4.08 -4.68 9.03
N GLN A 187 4.16 -5.97 9.34
CA GLN A 187 4.50 -6.42 10.70
C GLN A 187 5.82 -5.87 11.24
N THR A 188 6.77 -5.53 10.36
CA THR A 188 8.09 -5.04 10.75
C THR A 188 8.05 -3.55 11.13
N TYR A 189 7.02 -2.81 10.73
CA TYR A 189 6.85 -1.38 11.04
C TYR A 189 6.54 -1.09 12.51
N ASN A 190 6.12 -2.10 13.26
CA ASN A 190 5.94 -2.01 14.70
C ASN A 190 7.21 -2.34 15.50
N ASP A 191 8.31 -2.73 14.83
CA ASP A 191 9.60 -2.93 15.49
C ASP A 191 10.20 -1.58 15.93
N SER A 192 10.82 -1.57 17.10
CA SER A 192 11.70 -0.51 17.58
C SER A 192 12.76 -0.06 16.56
N GLY A 193 13.22 -0.97 15.69
CA GLY A 193 14.14 -0.68 14.59
C GLY A 193 13.55 0.15 13.46
N ALA A 194 12.22 0.17 13.30
CA ALA A 194 11.52 0.86 12.21
C ALA A 194 11.68 2.38 12.23
N ARG A 195 12.15 2.96 13.33
CA ARG A 195 12.49 4.39 13.40
C ARG A 195 13.80 4.76 12.68
N PHE A 196 14.57 3.78 12.19
CA PHE A 196 15.86 3.99 11.56
C PHE A 196 15.82 3.65 10.08
N ILE A 197 16.60 4.37 9.28
CA ILE A 197 16.63 4.15 7.82
C ILE A 197 17.14 2.76 7.42
N GLN A 198 17.98 2.15 8.26
CA GLN A 198 18.47 0.77 8.09
C GLN A 198 17.34 -0.26 8.09
N HIS A 199 16.18 0.09 8.65
CA HIS A 199 15.00 -0.77 8.56
C HIS A 199 14.59 -1.03 7.11
N PHE A 200 14.62 0.02 6.27
CA PHE A 200 14.33 -0.13 4.84
C PHE A 200 15.36 -1.01 4.12
N GLU A 201 16.64 -0.94 4.52
CA GLU A 201 17.69 -1.82 4.00
C GLU A 201 17.43 -3.29 4.35
N ASN A 202 17.09 -3.55 5.62
CA ASN A 202 16.78 -4.88 6.12
C ASN A 202 15.53 -5.47 5.45
N ASN A 203 14.51 -4.64 5.20
CA ASN A 203 13.30 -5.09 4.49
C ASN A 203 13.61 -5.64 3.09
N ARG A 204 14.69 -5.20 2.43
CA ARG A 204 15.09 -5.77 1.13
C ARG A 204 15.51 -7.24 1.25
N ILE A 205 16.25 -7.56 2.31
CA ILE A 205 16.72 -8.93 2.58
C ILE A 205 15.53 -9.81 2.95
N LEU A 206 14.66 -9.31 3.83
CA LEU A 206 13.45 -10.03 4.24
C LEU A 206 12.47 -10.24 3.09
N LEU A 207 12.37 -9.31 2.14
CA LEU A 207 11.53 -9.47 0.95
C LEU A 207 12.04 -10.61 0.05
N GLU A 208 13.35 -10.81 -0.07
CA GLU A 208 13.91 -11.95 -0.81
C GLU A 208 13.57 -13.29 -0.13
N GLU A 209 13.60 -13.33 1.20
CA GLU A 209 13.16 -14.51 1.96
C GLU A 209 11.66 -14.77 1.83
N ALA A 210 10.83 -13.74 1.97
CA ALA A 210 9.39 -13.83 1.78
C ALA A 210 9.03 -14.30 0.36
N TRP A 211 9.70 -13.76 -0.67
CA TRP A 211 9.57 -14.19 -2.07
C TRP A 211 9.87 -15.67 -2.27
N LYS A 212 10.98 -16.15 -1.67
CA LYS A 212 11.38 -17.56 -1.73
C LYS A 212 10.33 -18.48 -1.12
N ASN A 213 9.71 -18.06 -0.02
CA ASN A 213 8.77 -18.90 0.72
C ASN A 213 7.30 -18.75 0.26
N THR A 214 7.00 -17.75 -0.57
CA THR A 214 5.68 -17.50 -1.15
C THR A 214 5.68 -17.74 -2.68
N VAL A 215 6.08 -16.75 -3.47
CA VAL A 215 6.01 -16.73 -4.94
C VAL A 215 6.77 -17.91 -5.57
N GLN A 216 7.97 -18.23 -5.07
CA GLN A 216 8.74 -19.35 -5.61
C GLN A 216 8.15 -20.72 -5.26
N GLN A 217 7.28 -20.83 -4.25
CA GLN A 217 6.63 -22.10 -3.88
C GLN A 217 5.38 -22.41 -4.72
N ILE A 218 4.84 -21.43 -5.45
CA ILE A 218 3.66 -21.64 -6.32
C ILE A 218 4.02 -22.63 -7.45
N PRO A 219 3.20 -23.64 -7.78
CA PRO A 219 3.50 -24.53 -8.91
C PRO A 219 3.63 -23.79 -10.25
N ALA A 220 4.43 -24.34 -11.17
CA ALA A 220 4.56 -23.81 -12.54
C ALA A 220 3.26 -23.96 -13.34
N GLY A 221 3.14 -23.23 -14.45
CA GLY A 221 1.94 -23.17 -15.29
C GLY A 221 0.85 -22.25 -14.75
N ARG A 222 1.19 -21.33 -13.84
CA ARG A 222 0.22 -20.44 -13.18
C ARG A 222 0.47 -18.97 -13.49
N LYS A 223 -0.61 -18.22 -13.61
CA LYS A 223 -0.59 -16.75 -13.62
C LYS A 223 -0.63 -16.24 -12.19
N VAL A 224 0.39 -15.51 -11.77
CA VAL A 224 0.54 -15.06 -10.38
C VAL A 224 0.41 -13.54 -10.31
N LEU A 225 -0.64 -13.05 -9.67
CA LEU A 225 -0.75 -11.64 -9.31
C LEU A 225 0.00 -11.40 -8.00
N ILE A 226 0.88 -10.40 -7.99
CA ILE A 226 1.45 -9.84 -6.76
C ILE A 226 0.87 -8.44 -6.55
N THR A 227 0.32 -8.22 -5.37
CA THR A 227 -0.21 -6.90 -4.97
C THR A 227 -0.10 -6.71 -3.45
N SER A 228 -0.65 -5.62 -2.95
CA SER A 228 -0.70 -5.26 -1.54
C SER A 228 -2.13 -4.95 -1.12
N ASP A 229 -2.40 -5.10 0.17
CA ASP A 229 -3.63 -4.61 0.77
C ASP A 229 -3.61 -3.08 0.92
N HIS A 230 -2.47 -2.50 1.29
CA HIS A 230 -2.18 -1.07 1.28
C HIS A 230 -0.68 -0.81 1.13
N GLY A 231 -0.30 0.44 0.88
CA GLY A 231 1.08 0.90 0.99
C GLY A 231 1.38 1.46 2.38
N TYR A 232 2.38 2.32 2.47
CA TYR A 232 2.73 3.00 3.72
C TYR A 232 3.32 4.39 3.47
N ILE A 233 3.15 5.26 4.45
CA ILE A 233 3.86 6.53 4.53
C ILE A 233 5.11 6.34 5.39
N PHE A 234 6.21 6.96 4.97
CA PHE A 234 7.42 7.09 5.77
C PHE A 234 7.58 8.54 6.24
N PHE A 235 7.48 8.78 7.55
CA PHE A 235 7.63 10.08 8.19
C PHE A 235 9.07 10.37 8.64
N GLY A 236 10.07 9.94 7.87
CA GLY A 236 11.45 10.37 8.10
C GLY A 236 11.61 11.89 8.02
N ALA A 237 12.79 12.40 8.42
CA ALA A 237 13.06 13.84 8.44
C ALA A 237 12.71 14.51 7.10
N GLY A 238 11.84 15.53 7.15
CA GLY A 238 11.37 16.27 5.97
C GLY A 238 10.32 15.57 5.10
N CYS A 239 9.80 14.41 5.52
CA CYS A 239 8.82 13.62 4.77
C CYS A 239 7.38 13.77 5.29
N ALA A 240 7.13 14.75 6.16
CA ALA A 240 5.81 15.14 6.64
C ALA A 240 5.47 16.54 6.14
N PHE A 241 4.17 16.85 6.08
CA PHE A 241 3.70 18.20 5.83
C PHE A 241 4.00 19.11 7.02
N THR A 242 4.49 20.31 6.76
CA THR A 242 4.63 21.33 7.79
C THR A 242 3.26 21.93 8.08
N ARG A 243 2.81 21.81 9.32
CA ARG A 243 1.57 22.39 9.83
C ARG A 243 1.84 23.09 11.16
N SER A 244 1.08 24.14 11.46
CA SER A 244 1.19 24.80 12.76
C SER A 244 0.66 23.87 13.87
N GLN A 245 1.06 24.14 15.12
CA GLN A 245 0.49 23.38 16.25
C GLN A 245 -1.02 23.62 16.42
N GLU A 246 -1.52 24.76 15.95
CA GLU A 246 -2.95 25.08 15.97
C GLU A 246 -3.72 24.20 14.97
N ASP A 247 -3.14 23.94 13.79
CA ASP A 247 -3.72 23.07 12.77
C ASP A 247 -3.66 21.58 13.17
N VAL A 248 -2.58 21.14 13.82
CA VAL A 248 -2.39 19.72 14.17
C VAL A 248 -3.17 19.32 15.44
N ARG A 249 -3.42 20.25 16.36
CA ARG A 249 -4.14 19.96 17.62
C ARG A 249 -5.51 19.29 17.42
N PRO A 250 -6.43 19.79 16.58
CA PRO A 250 -7.72 19.13 16.36
C PRO A 250 -7.55 17.74 15.73
N LEU A 251 -6.55 17.55 14.87
CA LEU A 251 -6.25 16.25 14.28
C LEU A 251 -5.76 15.24 15.33
N ASN A 252 -4.87 15.65 16.23
CA ASN A 252 -4.42 14.81 17.34
C ASN A 252 -5.58 14.43 18.27
N GLN A 253 -6.49 15.36 18.55
CA GLN A 253 -7.64 15.08 19.41
C GLN A 253 -8.61 14.09 18.76
N PHE A 254 -8.83 14.20 17.45
CA PHE A 254 -9.82 13.41 16.73
C PHE A 254 -9.29 12.03 16.33
N PHE A 255 -8.06 11.96 15.81
CA PHE A 255 -7.48 10.71 15.33
C PHE A 255 -6.59 10.00 16.35
N GLY A 256 -6.20 10.67 17.44
CA GLY A 256 -5.17 10.18 18.36
C GLY A 256 -3.85 10.04 17.62
N GLY A 257 -3.51 8.81 17.22
CA GLY A 257 -2.32 8.48 16.42
C GLY A 257 -2.59 7.84 15.08
N GLU A 258 -3.86 7.53 14.79
CA GLU A 258 -4.30 6.86 13.56
C GLU A 258 -4.42 7.86 12.41
N ARG A 259 -4.68 7.35 11.21
CA ARG A 259 -4.90 8.19 10.01
C ARG A 259 -6.35 8.22 9.53
N PHE A 260 -7.23 7.47 10.18
CA PHE A 260 -8.67 7.58 10.02
C PHE A 260 -9.37 7.29 11.34
N ALA A 261 -10.63 7.71 11.42
CA ALA A 261 -11.52 7.35 12.51
C ALA A 261 -12.94 7.19 11.95
N VAL A 262 -13.64 6.16 12.43
CA VAL A 262 -15.05 5.90 12.11
C VAL A 262 -15.91 6.63 13.12
N LEU A 263 -16.93 7.33 12.65
CA LEU A 263 -17.89 8.06 13.47
C LEU A 263 -18.89 7.08 14.10
N GLU A 264 -19.11 7.23 15.40
CA GLU A 264 -20.09 6.46 16.16
C GLU A 264 -21.37 7.27 16.40
N GLY A 265 -22.52 6.60 16.33
CA GLY A 265 -23.83 7.20 16.62
C GLY A 265 -24.11 8.48 15.80
N ASN A 266 -24.18 9.62 16.50
CA ASN A 266 -24.51 10.94 15.96
C ASN A 266 -23.28 11.89 15.91
N GLU A 267 -22.06 11.35 15.95
CA GLU A 267 -20.85 12.17 15.80
C GLU A 267 -20.82 12.90 14.44
N ILE A 268 -20.30 14.12 14.46
CA ILE A 268 -20.20 14.98 13.28
C ILE A 268 -18.80 14.84 12.68
N PRO A 269 -18.65 14.72 11.35
CA PRO A 269 -17.34 14.67 10.71
C PRO A 269 -16.48 15.89 11.04
N LEU A 270 -15.21 15.67 11.37
CA LEU A 270 -14.26 16.75 11.62
C LEU A 270 -14.12 17.64 10.38
N GLN A 271 -14.47 18.92 10.53
CA GLN A 271 -14.29 19.93 9.50
C GLN A 271 -12.87 20.50 9.58
N HIS A 272 -11.97 19.99 8.74
CA HIS A 272 -10.58 20.44 8.68
C HIS A 272 -10.03 20.34 7.25
N PRO A 273 -9.19 21.29 6.77
CA PRO A 273 -8.65 21.26 5.41
C PRO A 273 -7.94 19.96 5.05
N ASP A 274 -7.18 19.41 6.00
CA ASP A 274 -6.43 18.15 5.86
C ASP A 274 -7.27 16.88 6.10
N VAL A 275 -8.61 16.99 6.22
CA VAL A 275 -9.50 15.85 6.45
C VAL A 275 -10.40 15.63 5.24
N TYR A 276 -10.53 14.38 4.85
CA TYR A 276 -11.52 13.89 3.90
C TYR A 276 -12.61 13.13 4.65
N TYR A 277 -13.87 13.42 4.38
CA TYR A 277 -14.98 12.65 4.94
C TYR A 277 -15.48 11.66 3.89
N LEU A 278 -15.54 10.38 4.27
CA LEU A 278 -16.02 9.27 3.48
C LEU A 278 -17.41 8.85 4.00
N PRO A 279 -18.51 9.35 3.40
CA PRO A 279 -19.86 9.18 3.96
C PRO A 279 -20.30 7.73 4.07
N GLU A 280 -19.96 6.89 3.08
CA GLU A 280 -20.37 5.50 3.01
C GLU A 280 -19.79 4.61 4.11
N ARG A 281 -18.64 5.01 4.69
CA ARG A 281 -18.03 4.35 5.84
C ARG A 281 -18.22 5.13 7.14
N LYS A 282 -18.88 6.29 7.06
CA LYS A 282 -18.93 7.29 8.12
C LYS A 282 -17.54 7.55 8.72
N ALA A 283 -16.52 7.65 7.87
CA ALA A 283 -15.14 7.75 8.31
C ALA A 283 -14.53 9.09 7.92
N CYS A 284 -13.74 9.68 8.80
CA CYS A 284 -12.83 10.77 8.46
C CYS A 284 -11.45 10.20 8.20
N LEU A 285 -10.73 10.68 7.18
CA LEU A 285 -9.39 10.24 6.80
C LEU A 285 -8.46 11.45 6.68
N ILE A 286 -7.21 11.28 7.09
CA ILE A 286 -6.15 12.28 6.93
C ILE A 286 -5.69 12.30 5.46
N LYS A 287 -5.66 13.49 4.86
CA LYS A 287 -5.12 13.74 3.52
C LYS A 287 -3.59 13.83 3.54
N GLY A 288 -2.97 13.25 2.51
CA GLY A 288 -1.53 13.36 2.26
C GLY A 288 -0.69 12.97 3.47
N ARG A 289 0.41 13.70 3.70
CA ARG A 289 1.41 13.37 4.70
C ARG A 289 1.34 14.26 5.94
N VAL A 290 0.12 14.58 6.39
CA VAL A 290 -0.04 15.20 7.70
C VAL A 290 0.26 14.17 8.79
N GLN A 291 1.16 14.53 9.69
CA GLN A 291 1.56 13.69 10.81
C GLN A 291 0.89 14.17 12.09
N THR A 292 0.17 13.26 12.75
CA THR A 292 -0.32 13.43 14.11
C THR A 292 0.77 13.05 15.10
N HIS A 293 0.89 13.83 16.17
CA HIS A 293 1.85 13.66 17.26
C HIS A 293 1.12 13.59 18.61
N PRO A 294 0.27 12.56 18.83
CA PRO A 294 -0.29 12.35 20.15
C PRO A 294 0.83 12.06 21.17
N PRO A 295 0.62 12.39 22.45
CA PRO A 295 1.51 11.94 23.51
C PRO A 295 1.68 10.41 23.51
N GLY A 296 2.90 9.92 23.78
CA GLY A 296 3.20 8.50 23.92
C GLY A 296 3.82 7.84 22.68
N GLN A 297 3.86 6.50 22.67
CA GLN A 297 4.60 5.72 21.67
C GLN A 297 4.06 5.89 20.23
N SER A 298 2.76 6.11 20.07
CA SER A 298 2.12 6.31 18.75
C SER A 298 2.59 7.58 18.03
N GLY A 299 3.09 8.58 18.76
CA GLY A 299 3.68 9.79 18.18
C GLY A 299 5.07 9.59 17.58
N ALA A 300 5.76 8.50 17.92
CA ALA A 300 7.11 8.18 17.48
C ALA A 300 7.17 7.20 16.28
N LYS A 301 6.02 6.67 15.84
CA LYS A 301 5.94 5.78 14.68
C LYS A 301 6.26 6.54 13.39
N LEU A 302 7.24 6.05 12.62
CA LEU A 302 7.58 6.59 11.30
C LEU A 302 6.70 6.04 10.19
N TYR A 303 6.13 4.86 10.40
CA TYR A 303 5.25 4.19 9.45
C TYR A 303 3.83 4.24 9.98
N LYS A 304 2.91 4.70 9.15
CA LYS A 304 1.48 4.76 9.44
C LYS A 304 0.69 4.50 8.16
N HIS A 305 -0.51 3.97 8.32
CA HIS A 305 -1.50 3.74 7.26
C HIS A 305 -2.92 4.07 7.77
N GLY A 306 -3.95 3.81 6.96
CA GLY A 306 -5.35 4.22 7.09
C GLY A 306 -5.76 5.57 6.47
N GLY A 307 -4.85 6.36 5.90
CA GLY A 307 -5.14 7.68 5.32
C GLY A 307 -5.24 7.71 3.79
N LEU A 308 -5.22 8.94 3.24
CA LEU A 308 -5.26 9.22 1.80
C LEU A 308 -3.93 9.82 1.32
N SER A 309 -2.92 8.97 1.16
CA SER A 309 -1.65 9.33 0.49
C SER A 309 -1.45 8.48 -0.75
N LEU A 310 -0.79 9.03 -1.78
CA LEU A 310 -0.41 8.30 -2.97
C LEU A 310 0.41 7.04 -2.63
N MET A 311 1.34 7.12 -1.68
CA MET A 311 2.21 5.99 -1.31
C MET A 311 1.53 4.92 -0.45
N GLU A 312 0.31 5.21 -0.02
CA GLU A 312 -0.51 4.39 0.83
C GLU A 312 -1.66 3.76 0.04
N CYS A 313 -2.30 4.55 -0.84
CA CYS A 313 -3.43 4.12 -1.64
C CYS A 313 -3.01 3.45 -2.95
N ILE A 314 -1.90 3.88 -3.59
CA ILE A 314 -1.43 3.28 -4.84
C ILE A 314 -0.52 2.11 -4.52
N VAL A 315 -0.97 0.90 -4.84
CA VAL A 315 -0.28 -0.35 -4.53
C VAL A 315 0.25 -1.04 -5.78
N PRO A 316 1.30 -1.87 -5.67
CA PRO A 316 1.79 -2.66 -6.78
C PRO A 316 0.70 -3.55 -7.39
N TRP A 317 0.71 -3.74 -8.70
CA TRP A 317 -0.07 -4.75 -9.40
C TRP A 317 0.82 -5.40 -10.46
N ILE A 318 1.40 -6.54 -10.12
CA ILE A 318 2.40 -7.20 -10.97
C ILE A 318 1.87 -8.56 -11.38
N MET A 319 1.69 -8.77 -12.69
CA MET A 319 1.36 -10.09 -13.21
C MET A 319 2.62 -10.85 -13.62
N LEU A 320 2.71 -12.09 -13.14
CA LEU A 320 3.76 -13.03 -13.49
C LEU A 320 3.20 -14.22 -14.26
N GLU A 321 4.03 -14.76 -15.15
CA GLU A 321 3.89 -16.10 -15.72
C GLU A 321 4.94 -17.01 -15.11
N LYS A 322 4.49 -18.09 -14.47
CA LYS A 322 5.34 -19.13 -13.90
C LYS A 322 5.12 -20.45 -14.62
#